data_AF-A0A3D4JKE9-F1
#
_entry.id   AF-A0A3D4JKE9-F1
#
_cell.length_a   1.000
_cell.length_b   1.000
_cell.length_c   1.000
_cell.angle_alpha   90.00
_cell.angle_beta   90.00
_cell.angle_gamma   90.00
#
_symmetry.space_group_name_H-M   'P 1'
#
loop_
_entity.id
_entity.type
_entity.pdbx_description
1 polymer ?
#
loop_
_entity_poly.entity_id
_entity_poly.type
_entity_poly.pdbx_seq_one_letter_code
_entity_poly.pdbx_strand_id
1 'polypeptide(L)'
;MYSIEKLGPIGKSDFNLWFEAINKFLDFKKWNFKLINPGFMPIFYESPRCKVMFLSFRDSRDEYHSSSPEISVSYARSHAPLDSHYINFDGKMYRCWHDIRLLLCYLEGMNPKKMLDYYHQTPSSVLKKFNASRKPEWSQEEYVARFHSLAWDKYGNELFDLLDINQPELWKGYSDFVFDFYKTREERATLKTKKKYTIDSYYYNVC
;
A
#
# COMPACT_ATOMS: atom_id res chain seq x y z
N MET A 1 -8.51 -12.36 1.26
CA MET A 1 -8.07 -11.93 2.60
C MET A 1 -7.05 -12.95 3.07
N TYR A 2 -5.77 -12.60 3.14
CA TYR A 2 -4.73 -13.50 3.64
C TYR A 2 -4.61 -13.25 5.14
N SER A 3 -4.83 -14.27 5.98
CA SER A 3 -4.38 -14.19 7.37
C SER A 3 -2.85 -14.23 7.36
N ILE A 4 -2.21 -13.37 8.14
CA ILE A 4 -0.75 -13.31 8.26
C ILE A 4 -0.18 -14.70 8.58
N GLU A 5 -0.94 -15.52 9.34
CA GLU A 5 -0.62 -16.90 9.70
C GLU A 5 -0.47 -17.87 8.51
N LYS A 6 -0.99 -17.55 7.32
CA LYS A 6 -0.89 -18.41 6.12
C LYS A 6 0.31 -18.07 5.23
N LEU A 7 1.07 -17.03 5.57
CA LEU A 7 2.29 -16.70 4.84
C LEU A 7 3.39 -17.66 5.29
N GLY A 8 3.85 -18.52 4.37
CA GLY A 8 4.94 -19.45 4.66
C GLY A 8 6.19 -18.74 5.18
N PRO A 9 7.07 -19.42 5.92
CA PRO A 9 8.27 -18.81 6.47
C PRO A 9 9.12 -18.24 5.35
N ILE A 10 9.29 -16.92 5.35
CA ILE A 10 10.21 -16.23 4.45
C ILE A 10 11.63 -16.59 4.91
N GLY A 11 12.47 -16.97 3.96
CA GLY A 11 13.87 -17.27 4.26
C GLY A 11 14.58 -16.04 4.85
N LYS A 12 15.48 -16.26 5.81
CA LYS A 12 16.31 -15.20 6.41
C LYS A 12 17.09 -14.38 5.36
N SER A 13 17.42 -14.99 4.22
CA SER A 13 18.05 -14.33 3.08
C SER A 13 17.17 -13.22 2.47
N ASP A 14 15.89 -13.51 2.26
CA ASP A 14 14.95 -12.60 1.60
C ASP A 14 14.69 -11.39 2.49
N PHE A 15 14.62 -11.60 3.82
CA PHE A 15 14.54 -10.51 4.80
C PHE A 15 15.74 -9.56 4.75
N ASN A 16 16.97 -10.10 4.68
CA ASN A 16 18.18 -9.28 4.69
C ASN A 16 18.30 -8.40 3.45
N LEU A 17 18.11 -8.99 2.25
CA LEU A 17 18.13 -8.24 0.99
C LEU A 17 17.15 -7.07 1.03
N TRP A 18 15.98 -7.33 1.61
CA TRP A 18 14.96 -6.33 1.78
C TRP A 18 15.33 -5.22 2.73
N PHE A 19 15.74 -5.60 3.93
CA PHE A 19 16.12 -4.65 4.96
C PHE A 19 17.28 -3.77 4.48
N GLU A 20 18.22 -4.31 3.71
CA GLU A 20 19.28 -3.54 3.07
C GLU A 20 18.75 -2.57 2.01
N ALA A 21 17.88 -3.03 1.09
CA ALA A 21 17.32 -2.17 0.04
C ALA A 21 16.51 -0.99 0.62
N ILE A 22 15.63 -1.25 1.59
CA ILE A 22 14.82 -0.18 2.19
C ILE A 22 15.70 0.85 2.92
N ASN A 23 16.69 0.40 3.70
CA ASN A 23 17.58 1.30 4.44
C ASN A 23 18.54 2.07 3.53
N LYS A 24 18.86 1.52 2.35
CA LYS A 24 19.72 2.17 1.36
C LYS A 24 18.99 3.28 0.61
N PHE A 25 17.72 3.10 0.25
CA PHE A 25 17.01 4.00 -0.66
C PHE A 25 15.97 4.89 0.01
N LEU A 26 15.45 4.52 1.19
CA LEU A 26 14.48 5.33 1.92
C LEU A 26 15.15 6.12 3.05
N ASP A 27 14.96 7.43 3.04
CA ASP A 27 15.46 8.30 4.11
C ASP A 27 14.45 8.36 5.27
N PHE A 28 14.42 7.30 6.08
CA PHE A 28 13.55 7.23 7.26
C PHE A 28 13.81 8.37 8.26
N LYS A 29 15.06 8.83 8.37
CA LYS A 29 15.46 9.89 9.29
C LYS A 29 14.86 11.24 8.91
N LYS A 30 14.90 11.61 7.62
CA LYS A 30 14.24 12.83 7.09
C LYS A 30 12.77 12.93 7.49
N TRP A 31 12.10 11.80 7.59
CA TRP A 31 10.66 11.72 7.87
C TRP A 31 10.31 11.30 9.30
N ASN A 32 11.30 11.25 10.21
CA ASN A 32 11.13 10.87 11.62
C ASN A 32 10.52 9.48 11.83
N PHE A 33 10.78 8.54 10.92
CA PHE A 33 10.38 7.15 11.10
C PHE A 33 11.34 6.41 12.02
N LYS A 34 10.78 5.56 12.89
CA LYS A 34 11.49 4.63 13.77
C LYS A 34 11.06 3.20 13.45
N LEU A 35 12.00 2.28 13.48
CA LEU A 35 11.74 0.85 13.32
C LEU A 35 11.05 0.31 14.58
N ILE A 36 9.92 -0.38 14.43
CA ILE A 36 9.10 -0.88 15.56
C ILE A 36 9.35 -2.37 15.86
N ASN A 37 9.65 -3.18 14.85
CA ASN A 37 9.88 -4.61 15.01
C ASN A 37 11.11 -5.10 14.22
N PRO A 38 12.33 -4.85 14.72
CA PRO A 38 13.52 -5.39 14.08
C PRO A 38 13.49 -6.94 14.12
N GLY A 39 13.79 -7.58 12.99
CA GLY A 39 14.20 -8.99 12.96
C GLY A 39 13.19 -10.01 12.42
N PHE A 40 12.00 -9.60 11.99
CA PHE A 40 11.05 -10.48 11.30
C PHE A 40 10.15 -9.72 10.32
N MET A 41 9.60 -10.41 9.31
CA MET A 41 8.61 -9.85 8.37
C MET A 41 7.19 -10.02 8.93
N PRO A 42 6.28 -9.06 8.75
CA PRO A 42 6.47 -7.76 8.09
C PRO A 42 7.35 -6.79 8.89
N ILE A 43 8.01 -5.85 8.22
CA ILE A 43 8.80 -4.79 8.86
C ILE A 43 7.95 -3.53 8.98
N PHE A 44 7.86 -2.97 10.18
CA PHE A 44 7.11 -1.75 10.47
C PHE A 44 8.01 -0.58 10.82
N TYR A 45 7.74 0.55 10.19
CA TYR A 45 8.26 1.85 10.58
C TYR A 45 7.12 2.76 11.00
N GLU A 46 7.34 3.56 12.05
CA GLU A 46 6.35 4.50 12.58
C GLU A 46 6.96 5.90 12.75
N SER A 47 6.23 6.92 12.33
CA SER A 47 6.49 8.32 12.62
C SER A 47 5.31 8.89 13.42
N PRO A 48 5.41 10.12 13.96
CA PRO A 48 4.26 10.78 14.60
C PRO A 48 3.03 10.91 13.70
N ARG A 49 3.21 10.92 12.37
CA ARG A 49 2.13 11.09 11.39
C ARG A 49 1.52 9.76 10.98
N CYS A 50 2.31 8.72 10.75
CA CYS A 50 1.80 7.48 10.14
C CYS A 50 2.72 6.27 10.34
N LYS A 51 2.23 5.11 9.90
CA LYS A 51 2.92 3.82 9.86
C LYS A 51 3.16 3.37 8.42
N VAL A 52 4.26 2.64 8.21
CA VAL A 52 4.60 1.98 6.94
C VAL A 52 4.94 0.52 7.23
N MET A 53 4.32 -0.39 6.49
CA MET A 53 4.55 -1.82 6.56
C MET A 53 5.20 -2.30 5.26
N PHE A 54 6.28 -3.05 5.38
CA PHE A 54 6.90 -3.79 4.30
C PHE A 54 6.62 -5.27 4.52
N LEU A 55 5.89 -5.89 3.60
CA LEU A 55 5.55 -7.29 3.61
C LEU A 55 6.11 -7.96 2.36
N SER A 56 6.76 -9.10 2.55
CA SER A 56 7.14 -9.99 1.46
C SER A 56 6.30 -11.25 1.62
N PHE A 57 5.86 -11.85 0.52
CA PHE A 57 5.09 -13.07 0.54
C PHE A 57 5.32 -13.85 -0.74
N ARG A 58 5.16 -15.16 -0.68
CA ARG A 58 5.12 -16.01 -1.88
C ARG A 58 3.67 -16.40 -2.08
N ASP A 59 3.10 -16.16 -3.27
CA ASP A 59 1.75 -16.66 -3.57
C ASP A 59 1.85 -18.18 -3.69
N SER A 60 1.41 -18.89 -2.64
CA SER A 60 1.45 -20.35 -2.59
C SER A 60 0.56 -21.02 -3.65
N ARG A 61 -0.29 -20.24 -4.34
CA ARG A 61 -1.16 -20.75 -5.41
C ARG A 61 -0.45 -20.81 -6.76
N ASP A 62 0.75 -20.25 -6.85
CA ASP A 62 1.56 -20.25 -8.05
C ASP A 62 2.83 -21.08 -7.83
N GLU A 63 2.65 -22.38 -7.58
CA GLU A 63 3.76 -23.36 -7.46
C GLU A 63 4.64 -23.41 -8.72
N TYR A 64 4.18 -22.85 -9.85
CA TYR A 64 4.83 -23.00 -11.16
C TYR A 64 5.39 -21.71 -11.78
N HIS A 65 4.95 -20.49 -11.39
CA HIS A 65 5.30 -19.29 -12.18
C HIS A 65 5.90 -18.07 -11.46
N SER A 66 6.04 -18.04 -10.12
CA SER A 66 6.87 -17.01 -9.49
C SER A 66 7.85 -17.57 -8.45
N SER A 67 9.11 -17.74 -8.85
CA SER A 67 10.20 -18.09 -7.95
C SER A 67 10.63 -16.92 -7.05
N SER A 68 10.20 -15.71 -7.37
CA SER A 68 10.57 -14.48 -6.66
C SER A 68 9.46 -14.07 -5.70
N PRO A 69 9.78 -13.75 -4.44
CA PRO A 69 8.79 -13.30 -3.48
C PRO A 69 8.12 -12.01 -3.97
N GLU A 70 6.80 -11.94 -3.85
CA GLU A 70 6.05 -10.70 -4.01
C GLU A 70 6.30 -9.78 -2.82
N ILE A 71 6.04 -8.51 -3.09
CA ILE A 71 6.47 -7.39 -2.30
C ILE A 71 5.28 -6.43 -2.20
N SER A 72 4.86 -6.14 -0.97
CA SER A 72 3.82 -5.17 -0.68
C SER A 72 4.34 -4.14 0.32
N VAL A 73 4.13 -2.87 -0.01
CA VAL A 73 4.36 -1.75 0.92
C VAL A 73 3.03 -1.07 1.15
N SER A 74 2.62 -0.98 2.41
CA SER A 74 1.34 -0.41 2.81
C SER A 74 1.54 0.71 3.82
N TYR A 75 0.65 1.68 3.78
CA TYR A 75 0.66 2.87 4.63
C TYR A 75 -0.58 2.89 5.52
N ALA A 76 -0.44 3.33 6.75
CA ALA A 76 -1.56 3.40 7.67
C ALA A 76 -1.46 4.62 8.58
N ARG A 77 -2.59 5.06 9.11
CA ARG A 77 -2.61 6.09 10.17
C ARG A 77 -2.03 5.50 11.46
N SER A 78 -1.56 6.37 12.35
CA SER A 78 -0.84 5.96 13.58
C SER A 78 -1.63 5.00 14.49
N HIS A 79 -2.97 5.04 14.49
CA HIS A 79 -3.80 4.17 15.31
C HIS A 79 -4.02 2.75 14.73
N ALA A 80 -3.56 2.48 13.50
CA ALA A 80 -3.78 1.19 12.86
C ALA A 80 -3.09 0.03 13.61
N PRO A 81 -3.77 -1.12 13.77
CA PRO A 81 -3.15 -2.31 14.37
C PRO A 81 -2.03 -2.86 13.49
N LEU A 82 -1.00 -3.44 14.12
CA LEU A 82 0.14 -4.04 13.41
C LEU A 82 -0.15 -5.46 12.92
N ASP A 83 -1.05 -6.17 13.59
CA ASP A 83 -1.39 -7.58 13.36
C ASP A 83 -2.64 -7.77 12.49
N SER A 84 -3.27 -6.67 12.04
CA SER A 84 -4.48 -6.73 11.24
C SER A 84 -4.52 -5.66 10.16
N HIS A 85 -5.07 -6.03 8.99
CA HIS A 85 -5.39 -5.08 7.93
C HIS A 85 -6.66 -4.24 8.22
N TYR A 86 -7.42 -4.63 9.24
CA TYR A 86 -8.71 -4.06 9.56
C TYR A 86 -8.89 -3.80 11.05
N ILE A 87 -9.70 -2.80 11.38
CA ILE A 87 -10.17 -2.53 12.74
C ILE A 87 -11.70 -2.64 12.77
N ASN A 88 -12.24 -3.21 13.84
CA ASN A 88 -13.68 -3.14 14.13
C ASN A 88 -13.94 -1.86 14.93
N PHE A 89 -14.75 -0.97 14.37
CA PHE A 89 -15.18 0.25 15.03
C PHE A 89 -16.70 0.39 14.87
N ASP A 90 -17.42 0.52 15.99
CA ASP A 90 -18.90 0.59 16.01
C ASP A 90 -19.59 -0.55 15.24
N GLY A 91 -19.07 -1.78 15.41
CA GLY A 91 -19.60 -2.97 14.74
C GLY A 91 -19.31 -3.06 13.25
N LYS A 92 -18.55 -2.13 12.68
CA LYS A 92 -18.15 -2.10 11.26
C LYS A 92 -16.66 -2.35 11.12
N MET A 93 -16.29 -3.11 10.09
CA MET A 93 -14.89 -3.35 9.73
C MET A 93 -14.38 -2.22 8.83
N TYR A 94 -13.26 -1.61 9.22
CA TYR A 94 -12.57 -0.56 8.48
C TYR A 94 -11.20 -1.04 8.04
N ARG A 95 -10.82 -0.82 6.78
CA ARG A 95 -9.47 -1.10 6.27
C ARG A 95 -8.52 0.01 6.71
N CYS A 96 -7.39 -0.38 7.30
CA CYS A 96 -6.42 0.56 7.86
C CYS A 96 -5.11 0.69 7.09
N TRP A 97 -4.86 -0.23 6.15
CA TRP A 97 -3.61 -0.28 5.41
C TRP A 97 -3.86 -0.04 3.92
N HIS A 98 -3.20 0.99 3.39
CA HIS A 98 -3.45 1.60 2.09
C HIS A 98 -2.30 1.38 1.14
N ASP A 99 -2.66 1.06 -0.10
CA ASP A 99 -1.73 0.95 -1.21
C ASP A 99 -1.30 2.35 -1.66
N ILE A 100 0.00 2.56 -1.85
CA ILE A 100 0.54 3.85 -2.27
C ILE A 100 -0.04 4.34 -3.60
N ARG A 101 -0.48 3.45 -4.50
CA ARG A 101 -1.11 3.85 -5.78
C ARG A 101 -2.39 4.64 -5.55
N LEU A 102 -3.23 4.22 -4.60
CA LEU A 102 -4.45 4.95 -4.26
C LEU A 102 -4.12 6.33 -3.68
N LEU A 103 -3.14 6.38 -2.77
CA LEU A 103 -2.69 7.63 -2.15
C LEU A 103 -2.15 8.60 -3.22
N LEU A 104 -1.27 8.14 -4.11
CA LEU A 104 -0.71 8.97 -5.18
C LEU A 104 -1.76 9.43 -6.19
N CYS A 105 -2.74 8.59 -6.54
CA CYS A 105 -3.82 9.00 -7.44
C CYS A 105 -4.68 10.10 -6.81
N TYR A 106 -4.98 9.98 -5.51
CA TYR A 106 -5.69 11.00 -4.77
C TYR A 106 -4.91 12.32 -4.71
N LEU A 107 -3.62 12.26 -4.35
CA LEU A 107 -2.75 13.44 -4.29
C LEU A 107 -2.56 14.13 -5.66
N GLU A 108 -2.72 13.40 -6.76
CA GLU A 108 -2.71 13.94 -8.13
C GLU A 108 -4.08 14.45 -8.61
N GLY A 109 -5.09 14.48 -7.73
CA GLY A 109 -6.44 14.95 -8.06
C GLY A 109 -7.17 14.05 -9.06
N MET A 110 -6.83 12.76 -9.07
CA MET A 110 -7.46 11.83 -10.00
C MET A 110 -8.92 11.59 -9.65
N ASN A 111 -9.77 11.45 -10.67
CA ASN A 111 -11.13 11.01 -10.48
C ASN A 111 -11.18 9.47 -10.28
N PRO A 112 -11.94 8.95 -9.28
CA PRO A 112 -12.06 7.51 -9.03
C PRO A 112 -12.45 6.66 -10.26
N LYS A 113 -13.35 7.17 -11.10
CA LYS A 113 -13.78 6.48 -12.34
C LYS A 113 -12.63 6.36 -13.34
N LYS A 114 -11.87 7.44 -13.52
CA LYS A 114 -10.67 7.44 -14.39
C LYS A 114 -9.61 6.49 -13.82
N MET A 115 -9.40 6.48 -12.51
CA MET A 115 -8.44 5.56 -11.90
C MET A 115 -8.76 4.10 -12.24
N LEU A 116 -10.04 3.72 -12.27
CA LEU A 116 -10.44 2.35 -12.59
C LEU A 116 -10.11 1.95 -14.04
N ASP A 117 -10.21 2.88 -14.99
CA ASP A 117 -9.81 2.65 -16.39
C ASP A 117 -8.31 2.38 -16.52
N TYR A 118 -7.51 3.01 -15.67
CA TYR A 118 -6.06 2.92 -15.69
C TYR A 118 -5.48 2.08 -14.55
N TYR A 119 -6.30 1.37 -13.78
CA TYR A 119 -5.83 0.69 -12.56
C TYR A 119 -4.68 -0.27 -12.85
N HIS A 120 -4.69 -0.88 -14.05
CA HIS A 120 -3.62 -1.75 -14.56
C HIS A 120 -2.58 -1.03 -15.44
N GLN A 121 -2.82 0.22 -15.84
CA GLN A 121 -2.03 0.99 -16.82
C GLN A 121 -1.25 2.16 -16.20
N THR A 122 -1.11 2.19 -14.88
CA THR A 122 -0.17 3.10 -14.21
C THR A 122 -0.53 4.59 -14.36
N PRO A 123 -1.56 5.08 -13.66
CA PRO A 123 -2.07 6.42 -13.94
C PRO A 123 -1.23 7.54 -13.32
N SER A 124 -0.51 7.28 -12.22
CA SER A 124 0.23 8.34 -11.51
C SER A 124 1.47 8.80 -12.27
N SER A 125 1.69 10.12 -12.28
CA SER A 125 2.89 10.74 -12.86
C SER A 125 4.20 10.20 -12.26
N VAL A 126 4.20 9.88 -10.96
CA VAL A 126 5.34 9.27 -10.27
C VAL A 126 5.60 7.87 -10.81
N LEU A 127 4.58 7.02 -10.87
CA LEU A 127 4.80 5.67 -11.41
C LEU A 127 5.20 5.73 -12.90
N LYS A 128 4.65 6.65 -13.70
CA LYS A 128 5.08 6.83 -15.10
C LYS A 128 6.55 7.21 -15.21
N LYS A 129 6.99 8.22 -14.44
CA LYS A 129 8.39 8.64 -14.38
C LYS A 129 9.29 7.50 -13.89
N PHE A 130 8.83 6.77 -12.87
CA PHE A 130 9.57 5.65 -12.30
C PHE A 130 9.75 4.52 -13.31
N ASN A 131 8.67 4.09 -13.97
CA ASN A 131 8.70 3.07 -15.02
C ASN A 131 9.60 3.47 -16.19
N ALA A 132 9.61 4.74 -16.58
CA ALA A 132 10.49 5.25 -17.63
C ALA A 132 11.98 5.25 -17.22
N SER A 133 12.27 5.35 -15.92
CA SER A 133 13.64 5.28 -15.37
C SER A 133 14.09 3.87 -14.99
N ARG A 134 13.21 2.87 -15.16
CA ARG A 134 13.47 1.49 -14.73
C ARG A 134 14.67 0.93 -15.47
N LYS A 135 15.57 0.30 -14.72
CA LYS A 135 16.70 -0.44 -15.27
C LYS A 135 16.52 -1.95 -15.10
N PRO A 136 16.85 -2.79 -16.10
CA PRO A 136 16.68 -4.24 -16.03
C PRO A 136 17.44 -4.92 -14.89
N GLU A 137 18.57 -4.34 -14.47
CA GLU A 137 19.44 -4.89 -13.43
C GLU A 137 18.94 -4.67 -11.99
N TRP A 138 17.90 -3.88 -11.79
CA TRP A 138 17.35 -3.67 -10.45
C TRP A 138 16.65 -4.93 -9.96
N SER A 139 17.04 -5.40 -8.77
CA SER A 139 16.27 -6.41 -8.06
C SER A 139 14.87 -5.89 -7.74
N GLN A 140 13.96 -6.79 -7.40
CA GLN A 140 12.59 -6.40 -7.08
C GLN A 140 12.53 -5.54 -5.81
N GLU A 141 13.37 -5.83 -4.82
CA GLU A 141 13.52 -5.08 -3.57
C GLU A 141 14.01 -3.66 -3.85
N GLU A 142 15.05 -3.52 -4.68
CA GLU A 142 15.58 -2.21 -5.10
C GLU A 142 14.54 -1.43 -5.91
N TYR A 143 13.85 -2.08 -6.85
CA TYR A 143 12.78 -1.47 -7.63
C TYR A 143 11.70 -0.87 -6.72
N VAL A 144 11.22 -1.64 -5.74
CA VAL A 144 10.18 -1.15 -4.84
C VAL A 144 10.73 -0.06 -3.91
N ALA A 145 11.90 -0.23 -3.30
CA ALA A 145 12.48 0.78 -2.44
C ALA A 145 12.70 2.12 -3.16
N ARG A 146 13.19 2.10 -4.41
CA ARG A 146 13.36 3.31 -5.23
C ARG A 146 12.04 3.94 -5.65
N PHE A 147 11.02 3.14 -5.97
CA PHE A 147 9.69 3.66 -6.29
C PHE A 147 9.13 4.47 -5.12
N HIS A 148 9.19 3.90 -3.92
CA HIS A 148 8.72 4.55 -2.70
C HIS A 148 9.58 5.77 -2.33
N SER A 149 10.90 5.71 -2.53
CA SER A 149 11.80 6.86 -2.39
C SER A 149 11.38 8.03 -3.28
N LEU A 150 11.13 7.78 -4.57
CA LEU A 150 10.68 8.81 -5.49
C LEU A 150 9.31 9.40 -5.11
N ALA A 151 8.40 8.55 -4.63
CA ALA A 151 7.10 8.98 -4.14
C ALA A 151 7.23 9.87 -2.90
N TRP A 152 8.10 9.50 -1.95
CA TRP A 152 8.38 10.29 -0.74
C TRP A 152 9.07 11.61 -1.06
N ASP A 153 10.02 11.62 -1.99
CA ASP A 153 10.68 12.87 -2.36
C ASP A 153 9.74 13.86 -3.05
N LYS A 154 8.77 13.36 -3.83
CA LYS A 154 7.80 14.22 -4.51
C LYS A 154 6.65 14.66 -3.62
N TYR A 155 6.09 13.75 -2.82
CA TYR A 155 4.83 13.97 -2.10
C TYR A 155 4.92 13.67 -0.61
N GLY A 156 6.10 13.47 -0.03
CA GLY A 156 6.22 12.94 1.33
C GLY A 156 5.51 13.80 2.38
N ASN A 157 5.49 15.13 2.24
CA ASN A 157 4.73 15.98 3.16
C ASN A 157 3.24 15.71 3.04
N GLU A 158 2.67 15.85 1.85
CA GLU A 158 1.24 15.67 1.58
C GLU A 158 0.79 14.24 1.87
N LEU A 159 1.62 13.24 1.53
CA LEU A 159 1.37 11.81 1.76
C LEU A 159 1.29 11.49 3.25
N PHE A 160 2.21 12.02 4.05
CA PHE A 160 2.23 11.72 5.48
C PHE A 160 1.24 12.58 6.26
N ASP A 161 1.01 13.83 5.85
CA ASP A 161 -0.04 14.68 6.41
C ASP A 161 -1.43 14.10 6.12
N LEU A 162 -1.62 13.50 4.95
CA LEU A 162 -2.86 12.78 4.62
C LEU A 162 -3.17 11.65 5.61
N LEU A 163 -2.13 10.99 6.13
CA LEU A 163 -2.24 9.87 7.07
C LEU A 163 -2.17 10.32 8.54
N ASP A 164 -1.91 11.60 8.80
CA ASP A 164 -1.84 12.15 10.15
C ASP A 164 -3.22 12.15 10.80
N ILE A 165 -3.28 11.70 12.06
CA ILE A 165 -4.52 11.72 12.84
C ILE A 165 -5.02 13.14 13.09
N ASN A 166 -4.10 14.11 13.11
CA ASN A 166 -4.38 15.52 13.33
C ASN A 166 -4.90 16.25 12.08
N GLN A 167 -5.00 15.57 10.93
CA GLN A 167 -5.50 16.13 9.66
C GLN A 167 -6.79 15.42 9.19
N PRO A 168 -7.89 15.49 9.97
CA PRO A 168 -9.10 14.71 9.68
C PRO A 168 -9.77 15.08 8.36
N GLU A 169 -9.68 16.34 7.91
CA GLU A 169 -10.29 16.79 6.66
C GLU A 169 -9.57 16.23 5.42
N LEU A 170 -8.22 16.18 5.45
CA LEU A 170 -7.44 15.53 4.39
C LEU A 170 -7.81 14.04 4.31
N TRP A 171 -7.83 13.39 5.47
CA TRP A 171 -8.19 11.98 5.57
C TRP A 171 -9.60 11.69 5.05
N LYS A 172 -10.58 12.54 5.39
CA LYS A 172 -11.94 12.44 4.89
C LYS A 172 -11.98 12.51 3.37
N GLY A 173 -11.27 13.45 2.76
CA GLY A 173 -11.20 13.58 1.30
C GLY A 173 -10.65 12.32 0.61
N TYR A 174 -9.60 11.71 1.18
CA TYR A 174 -9.07 10.45 0.67
C TYR A 174 -10.04 9.27 0.90
N SER A 175 -10.69 9.22 2.05
CA SER A 175 -11.68 8.17 2.36
C SER A 175 -12.84 8.20 1.38
N ASP A 176 -13.39 9.39 1.08
CA ASP A 176 -14.44 9.60 0.08
C ASP A 176 -13.97 9.14 -1.32
N PHE A 177 -12.72 9.47 -1.70
CA PHE A 177 -12.11 9.01 -2.96
C PHE A 177 -12.01 7.47 -3.04
N VAL A 178 -11.55 6.81 -1.98
CA VAL A 178 -11.41 5.35 -1.93
C VAL A 178 -12.77 4.66 -1.98
N PHE A 179 -13.76 5.19 -1.24
CA PHE A 179 -15.13 4.70 -1.27
C PHE A 179 -15.70 4.73 -2.70
N ASP A 180 -15.61 5.88 -3.37
CA ASP A 180 -16.09 6.05 -4.74
C ASP A 180 -15.37 5.13 -5.74
N PHE A 181 -14.07 4.91 -5.54
CA PHE A 181 -13.29 3.99 -6.37
C PHE A 181 -13.80 2.56 -6.27
N TYR A 182 -13.98 2.03 -5.05
CA TYR A 182 -14.47 0.68 -4.85
C TYR A 182 -15.93 0.51 -5.28
N LYS A 183 -16.76 1.53 -5.05
CA LYS A 183 -18.16 1.54 -5.49
C LYS A 183 -18.25 1.45 -7.01
N THR A 184 -17.50 2.30 -7.71
CA THR A 184 -17.43 2.26 -9.18
C THR A 184 -16.93 0.90 -9.69
N ARG A 185 -15.97 0.29 -8.99
CA ARG A 185 -15.45 -1.04 -9.34
C ARG A 185 -16.50 -2.14 -9.20
N GLU A 186 -17.28 -2.13 -8.13
CA GLU A 186 -18.39 -3.07 -7.91
C GLU A 186 -19.47 -2.93 -8.99
N GLU A 187 -19.88 -1.70 -9.28
CA GLU A 187 -20.87 -1.39 -10.31
C GLU A 187 -20.45 -1.95 -11.68
N ARG A 188 -19.17 -1.73 -12.07
CA ARG A 188 -18.64 -2.27 -13.34
C ARG A 188 -18.55 -3.79 -13.35
N ALA A 189 -18.19 -4.42 -12.23
CA ALA A 189 -18.12 -5.88 -12.14
C ALA A 189 -19.51 -6.53 -12.28
N THR A 190 -20.53 -5.92 -11.68
CA THR A 190 -21.93 -6.37 -11.78
C THR A 190 -22.46 -6.24 -13.20
N LEU A 191 -22.17 -5.12 -13.88
CA LEU A 191 -22.56 -4.92 -15.28
C LEU A 191 -21.95 -5.95 -16.23
N LYS A 192 -20.67 -6.32 -16.04
CA LYS A 192 -19.98 -7.28 -16.91
C LYS A 192 -20.49 -8.72 -16.77
N THR A 193 -20.89 -9.11 -15.57
CA THR A 193 -21.17 -10.52 -15.26
C THR A 193 -22.66 -10.84 -15.24
N LYS A 194 -23.53 -9.82 -15.29
CA LYS A 194 -24.99 -9.93 -15.04
C LYS A 194 -25.34 -10.64 -13.72
N LYS A 195 -24.36 -10.83 -12.84
CA LYS A 195 -24.51 -11.36 -11.48
C LYS A 195 -24.15 -10.23 -10.53
N LYS A 196 -24.94 -10.06 -9.47
CA LYS A 196 -24.63 -9.11 -8.41
C LYS A 196 -23.37 -9.62 -7.68
N TYR A 197 -22.23 -9.01 -7.95
CA TYR A 197 -21.06 -9.19 -7.11
C TYR A 197 -21.23 -8.28 -5.92
N THR A 198 -21.18 -8.85 -4.73
CA THR A 198 -21.02 -8.06 -3.51
C THR A 198 -19.52 -8.01 -3.29
N ILE A 199 -18.88 -6.87 -3.60
CA ILE A 199 -17.56 -6.61 -3.05
C ILE A 199 -17.78 -6.51 -1.54
N ASP A 200 -17.03 -7.30 -0.77
CA ASP A 200 -17.26 -7.36 0.66
C ASP A 200 -17.30 -5.95 1.27
N SER A 201 -18.32 -5.67 2.08
CA SER A 201 -18.65 -4.32 2.53
C SER A 201 -17.52 -3.58 3.28
N TYR A 202 -16.50 -4.32 3.71
CA TYR A 202 -15.32 -3.78 4.39
C TYR A 202 -14.33 -3.03 3.47
N TYR A 203 -14.48 -3.09 2.14
CA TYR A 203 -13.66 -2.25 1.24
C TYR A 203 -14.11 -0.78 1.21
N TYR A 204 -15.33 -0.50 1.68
CA TYR A 204 -15.91 0.85 1.68
C TYR A 204 -15.48 1.70 2.87
N ASN A 205 -15.17 1.04 3.98
CA ASN A 205 -14.87 1.72 5.24
C ASN A 205 -13.36 1.80 5.39
N VAL A 206 -12.83 3.00 5.55
CA VAL A 206 -11.39 3.29 5.64
C VAL A 206 -11.11 3.95 6.99
N CYS A 207 -10.12 3.43 7.73
CA CYS A 207 -9.69 3.99 9.01
C CYS A 207 -8.59 5.04 8.80
#